data_AF-A0A380FDQ1-F1
#
_entry.id   AF-A0A380FDQ1-F1
#
_cell.length_a   1.000
_cell.length_b   1.000
_cell.length_c   1.000
_cell.angle_alpha   90.00
_cell.angle_beta   90.00
_cell.angle_gamma   90.00
#
_symmetry.space_group_name_H-M   'P 1'
#
loop_
_entity.id
_entity.type
_entity.pdbx_description
1 polymer ?
#
loop_
_entity_poly.entity_id
_entity_poly.type
_entity_poly.pdbx_seq_one_letter_code
_entity_poly.pdbx_strand_id
1 'polypeptide(L)'
;MQKNVFTKLPIKENTILYESFLGRNYSDSPKAIFNYLLENDKDKWNHVWILNDKNLVENEQEFKNENVKIIKRFGWQYFYYVTVSKYFHLKYETT
;
A
#
# COMPACT_ATOMS: atom_id res chain seq x y z
N MET A 1 -2.78 25.69 -6.59
CA MET A 1 -2.43 25.29 -5.20
C MET A 1 -1.96 23.85 -5.06
N GLN A 2 -2.57 22.85 -5.70
CA GLN A 2 -2.19 21.42 -5.51
C GLN A 2 -0.79 21.02 -6.04
N LYS A 3 -0.31 21.63 -7.15
CA LYS A 3 0.99 21.29 -7.77
C LYS A 3 2.23 21.55 -6.89
N ASN A 4 2.13 22.40 -5.86
CA ASN A 4 3.32 22.89 -5.13
C ASN A 4 3.59 22.17 -3.80
N VAL A 5 2.61 21.43 -3.27
CA VAL A 5 2.74 20.77 -1.95
C VAL A 5 3.30 19.36 -2.09
N PHE A 6 2.84 18.61 -3.11
CA PHE A 6 3.24 17.21 -3.32
C PHE A 6 4.59 17.05 -4.02
N THR A 7 5.03 18.05 -4.80
CA THR A 7 6.30 18.00 -5.55
C THR A 7 7.56 18.17 -4.69
N LYS A 8 7.41 18.62 -3.44
CA LYS A 8 8.53 18.85 -2.51
C LYS A 8 8.64 17.81 -1.39
N LEU A 9 7.76 16.80 -1.36
CA LEU A 9 7.81 15.78 -0.32
C LEU A 9 8.97 14.81 -0.59
N PRO A 10 9.81 14.50 0.41
CA PRO A 10 10.87 13.52 0.24
C PRO A 10 10.27 12.13 0.00
N ILE A 11 10.82 11.41 -0.97
CA ILE A 11 10.46 10.02 -1.24
C ILE A 11 10.86 9.15 -0.04
N LYS A 12 9.94 8.30 0.41
CA LYS A 12 10.21 7.27 1.40
C LYS A 12 10.73 6.03 0.69
N GLU A 13 12.06 5.94 0.63
CA GLU A 13 12.82 4.92 -0.07
C GLU A 13 12.44 3.47 0.32
N ASN A 14 11.95 3.28 1.54
CA ASN A 14 11.58 1.99 2.11
C ASN A 14 10.07 1.77 2.21
N THR A 15 9.25 2.48 1.42
CA THR A 15 7.78 2.33 1.45
C THR A 15 7.27 1.73 0.14
N ILE A 16 6.48 0.66 0.27
CA ILE A 16 5.85 -0.04 -0.86
C ILE A 16 4.33 0.11 -0.76
N LEU A 17 3.73 0.54 -1.86
CA LEU A 17 2.29 0.70 -1.99
C LEU A 17 1.68 -0.45 -2.80
N TYR A 18 0.65 -1.08 -2.25
CA TYR A 18 -0.07 -2.22 -2.85
C TYR A 18 -1.53 -1.86 -3.11
N GLU A 19 -2.04 -2.22 -4.29
CA GLU A 19 -3.46 -2.11 -4.64
C GLU A 19 -3.85 -3.28 -5.56
N SER A 20 -4.90 -4.01 -5.18
CA SER A 20 -5.52 -5.02 -6.04
C SER A 20 -6.96 -4.64 -6.34
N PHE A 21 -7.35 -4.71 -7.62
CA PHE A 21 -8.73 -4.47 -8.08
C PHE A 21 -9.32 -3.16 -7.54
N LEU A 22 -8.56 -2.06 -7.65
CA LEU A 22 -8.98 -0.72 -7.18
C LEU A 22 -9.30 -0.69 -5.67
N GLY A 23 -8.59 -1.50 -4.88
CA GLY A 23 -8.73 -1.61 -3.43
C GLY A 23 -9.96 -2.42 -2.98
N ARG A 24 -10.59 -3.18 -3.88
CA ARG A 24 -11.72 -4.05 -3.53
C ARG A 24 -11.28 -5.38 -2.91
N ASN A 25 -10.04 -5.82 -3.17
CA ASN A 25 -9.56 -7.13 -2.77
C ASN A 25 -8.15 -7.05 -2.18
N TYR A 26 -7.81 -8.04 -1.35
CA TYR A 26 -6.45 -8.38 -0.94
C TYR A 26 -6.05 -9.71 -1.58
N SER A 27 -5.45 -9.67 -2.78
CA SER A 27 -5.24 -10.86 -3.60
C SER A 27 -4.17 -10.69 -4.68
N ASP A 28 -3.92 -11.76 -5.44
CA ASP A 28 -3.06 -11.81 -6.65
C ASP A 28 -1.58 -11.51 -6.34
N SER A 29 -0.86 -11.00 -7.34
CA SER A 29 0.55 -10.64 -7.30
C SER A 29 0.90 -9.64 -6.18
N PRO A 30 0.11 -8.60 -5.85
CA PRO A 30 0.44 -7.73 -4.72
C PRO A 30 0.45 -8.46 -3.38
N LYS A 31 -0.48 -9.40 -3.16
CA LYS A 31 -0.50 -10.25 -1.95
C LYS A 31 0.74 -11.15 -1.88
N ALA A 32 1.08 -11.81 -2.99
CA ALA A 32 2.25 -12.70 -3.03
C ALA A 32 3.55 -11.97 -2.71
N ILE A 33 3.77 -10.79 -3.29
CA ILE A 33 4.98 -9.97 -3.06
C ILE A 33 4.99 -9.42 -1.63
N PHE A 34 3.84 -8.97 -1.13
CA PHE A 34 3.70 -8.50 0.24
C PHE A 34 4.11 -9.59 1.25
N ASN A 35 3.54 -10.79 1.13
CA ASN A 35 3.85 -11.89 2.04
C ASN A 35 5.32 -12.30 1.96
N TYR A 36 5.87 -12.43 0.75
CA TYR A 36 7.28 -12.75 0.56
C TYR A 36 8.21 -11.73 1.25
N LEU A 37 7.96 -10.43 1.06
CA LEU A 37 8.79 -9.39 1.67
C LEU A 37 8.60 -9.28 3.18
N LEU A 38 7.38 -9.52 3.67
CA LEU A 38 7.10 -9.51 5.10
C LEU A 38 7.77 -10.68 5.83
N GLU A 39 7.92 -11.82 5.17
CA GLU A 39 8.61 -13.00 5.72
C GLU A 39 10.14 -12.87 5.67
N ASN A 40 10.68 -12.32 4.58
CA ASN A 40 12.13 -12.31 4.34
C ASN A 40 12.85 -11.02 4.77
N ASP A 41 12.16 -9.87 4.71
CA ASP A 41 12.75 -8.53 4.82
C ASP A 41 11.86 -7.60 5.68
N LYS A 42 11.24 -8.14 6.74
CA LYS A 42 10.21 -7.45 7.55
C LYS A 42 10.61 -6.04 8.00
N ASP A 43 11.79 -5.88 8.59
CA ASP A 43 12.22 -4.60 9.19
C ASP A 43 12.73 -3.59 8.17
N LYS A 44 12.91 -4.02 6.92
CA LYS A 44 13.44 -3.19 5.83
C LYS A 44 12.37 -2.36 5.14
N TRP A 45 11.11 -2.82 5.16
CA TRP A 45 10.03 -2.22 4.37
C TRP A 45 8.84 -1.80 5.22
N ASN A 46 8.28 -0.64 4.84
CA ASN A 46 6.96 -0.19 5.27
C ASN A 46 5.96 -0.57 4.18
N HIS A 47 4.95 -1.34 4.54
CA HIS A 47 3.93 -1.83 3.62
C HIS A 47 2.64 -1.02 3.76
N VAL A 48 2.16 -0.47 2.65
CA VAL A 48 0.95 0.34 2.64
C VAL A 48 -0.05 -0.29 1.66
N TRP A 49 -1.18 -0.74 2.20
CA TRP A 49 -2.25 -1.34 1.42
C TRP A 49 -3.39 -0.35 1.21
N ILE A 50 -3.78 -0.16 -0.06
CA ILE A 50 -4.98 0.60 -0.41
C ILE A 50 -6.15 -0.37 -0.43
N LEU A 51 -7.05 -0.24 0.55
CA LEU A 51 -8.27 -1.05 0.66
C LEU A 51 -9.47 -0.14 0.92
N ASN A 52 -10.58 -0.40 0.24
CA ASN A 52 -11.82 0.37 0.40
C ASN A 52 -12.56 -0.01 1.68
N ASP A 53 -12.40 -1.26 2.10
CA ASP A 53 -12.93 -1.84 3.34
C ASP A 53 -11.81 -2.56 4.10
N LYS A 54 -11.66 -2.26 5.38
CA LYS A 54 -10.65 -2.90 6.25
C LYS A 54 -11.06 -4.29 6.69
N ASN A 55 -12.36 -4.59 6.68
CA ASN A 55 -12.89 -5.90 7.08
C ASN A 55 -12.40 -7.02 6.17
N LEU A 56 -11.98 -6.69 4.94
CA LEU A 56 -11.39 -7.62 3.98
C LEU A 56 -10.15 -8.35 4.51
N VAL A 57 -9.47 -7.77 5.49
CA VAL A 57 -8.20 -8.26 6.04
C VAL A 57 -8.17 -8.32 7.56
N GLU A 58 -9.33 -8.20 8.22
CA GLU A 58 -9.43 -8.19 9.68
C GLU A 58 -8.88 -9.47 10.33
N ASN A 59 -9.02 -10.60 9.64
CA ASN A 59 -8.55 -11.91 10.09
C ASN A 59 -7.13 -12.26 9.62
N GLU A 60 -6.50 -11.42 8.79
CA GLU A 60 -5.16 -11.69 8.25
C GLU A 60 -4.09 -11.23 9.27
N GLN A 61 -3.26 -12.17 9.73
CA GLN A 61 -2.26 -11.90 10.77
C GLN A 61 -1.18 -10.90 10.29
N GLU A 62 -0.92 -10.89 8.99
CA GLU A 62 0.05 -10.01 8.34
C GLU A 62 -0.25 -8.52 8.59
N PHE A 63 -1.52 -8.16 8.74
CA PHE A 63 -1.95 -6.78 8.97
C PHE A 63 -1.85 -6.32 10.43
N LYS A 64 -1.47 -7.21 11.34
CA LYS A 64 -1.18 -6.87 12.75
C LYS A 64 0.25 -6.37 12.96
N ASN A 65 1.10 -6.48 11.94
CA ASN A 65 2.49 -6.01 12.03
C ASN A 65 2.56 -4.48 12.00
N GLU A 66 3.45 -3.90 12.81
CA GLU A 66 3.57 -2.44 12.98
C GLU A 66 4.00 -1.71 11.70
N ASN A 67 4.74 -2.41 10.83
CA ASN A 67 5.21 -1.89 9.54
C ASN A 67 4.15 -2.02 8.42
N VAL A 68 2.92 -2.44 8.74
CA VAL A 68 1.82 -2.61 7.77
C VAL A 68 0.71 -1.59 8.05
N LYS A 69 0.30 -0.86 7.02
CA LYS A 69 -0.72 0.19 7.14
C LYS A 69 -1.79 0.05 6.08
N ILE A 70 -3.06 0.09 6.52
CA ILE A 70 -4.21 0.12 5.62
C ILE A 70 -4.70 1.56 5.45
N ILE A 71 -4.79 2.00 4.21
CA ILE A 71 -5.34 3.32 3.84
C ILE A 71 -6.51 3.17 2.89
N LYS A 72 -7.46 4.12 2.96
CA LYS A 72 -8.63 4.14 2.07
C LYS A 72 -8.34 4.92 0.80
N ARG A 73 -8.77 4.38 -0.33
CA ARG A 73 -8.68 5.03 -1.65
C ARG A 73 -9.35 6.41 -1.63
N PHE A 74 -8.72 7.39 -2.27
CA PHE A 74 -9.16 8.80 -2.33
C PHE A 74 -9.25 9.54 -0.98
N GLY A 75 -8.72 8.99 0.12
CA GLY A 75 -8.50 9.73 1.36
C GLY A 75 -7.24 10.59 1.33
N TRP A 76 -7.06 11.47 2.32
CA TRP A 76 -5.83 12.28 2.43
C TRP A 76 -4.55 11.44 2.52
N GLN A 77 -4.62 10.31 3.23
CA GLN A 77 -3.50 9.37 3.33
C GLN A 77 -3.17 8.73 1.97
N TYR A 78 -4.18 8.46 1.13
CA TYR A 78 -3.97 7.96 -0.22
C TYR A 78 -3.13 8.93 -1.05
N PHE A 79 -3.51 10.21 -1.09
CA PHE A 79 -2.73 11.21 -1.83
C PHE A 79 -1.30 11.37 -1.27
N TYR A 80 -1.14 11.31 0.05
CA TYR A 80 0.18 11.34 0.67
C TYR A 80 1.04 10.14 0.25
N TYR A 81 0.57 8.90 0.46
CA TYR A 81 1.36 7.70 0.18
C TYR A 81 1.57 7.44 -1.32
N VAL A 82 0.62 7.81 -2.18
CA VAL A 82 0.83 7.79 -3.64
C VAL A 82 1.90 8.78 -4.07
N THR A 83 2.13 9.85 -3.32
CA THR A 83 3.18 10.83 -3.64
C THR A 83 4.56 10.40 -3.12
N VAL A 84 4.62 9.84 -1.90
CA VAL A 84 5.91 9.59 -1.22
C VAL A 84 6.44 8.16 -1.36
N SER A 85 5.63 7.20 -1.80
CA SER A 85 6.09 5.81 -1.91
C SER A 85 7.00 5.62 -3.11
N LYS A 86 8.09 4.88 -2.94
CA LYS A 86 9.03 4.61 -4.03
C LYS A 86 8.56 3.50 -4.97
N TYR A 87 7.87 2.50 -4.44
CA TYR A 87 7.48 1.30 -5.18
C TYR A 87 5.97 1.13 -5.20
N PHE A 88 5.44 0.74 -6.36
CA PHE A 88 4.02 0.53 -6.60
C PHE A 88 3.80 -0.86 -7.20
N HIS A 89 2.92 -1.65 -6.59
CA HIS A 89 2.42 -2.89 -7.17
C HIS A 89 0.89 -2.80 -7.27
N LEU A 90 0.43 -2.51 -8.48
CA LEU A 90 -0.96 -2.21 -8.79
C LEU A 90 -1.50 -3.23 -9.79
N LYS A 91 -2.55 -3.96 -9.42
CA LYS A 91 -3.26 -4.89 -10.32
C LYS A 91 -4.64 -4.33 -10.65
N TYR A 92 -4.87 -4.07 -11.93
CA TYR A 92 -6.14 -3.63 -12.50
C TYR A 92 -6.73 -4.71 -13.42
N GLU A 93 -8.05 -4.77 -13.56
CA GLU A 93 -8.70 -5.62 -14.57
C GLU A 93 -8.35 -5.12 -15.98
N THR A 94 -7.91 -6.01 -16.85
CA THR A 94 -8.09 -5.87 -18.29
C THR A 94 -9.48 -6.39 -18.62
N THR A 95 -10.40 -5.47 -18.95
CA THR A 95 -11.64 -5.82 -19.67
C THR A 95 -11.29 -6.27 -21.08
#